data_AF-A0A2H3JC19-F1
#
_entry.id   AF-A0A2H3JC19-F1
#
_cell.length_a   1.000
_cell.length_b   1.000
_cell.length_c   1.000
_cell.angle_alpha   90.00
_cell.angle_beta   90.00
_cell.angle_gamma   90.00
#
_symmetry.space_group_name_H-M   'P 1'
#
loop_
_entity.id
_entity.type
_entity.pdbx_description
1 polymer ?
#
loop_
_entity_poly.entity_id
_entity_poly.type
_entity_poly.pdbx_seq_one_letter_code
_entity_poly.pdbx_strand_id
1 'polypeptide(L)'
;MNNLLCFQWFQKSFIPQAKAHNRTGKPIFDGHGSHIQDEIKDLAMENNIELFALPAHMSHKLQPLDVGVFGPMQKVWLNQCNDYAQKTHKDMQCHHIVHEYMAACKTAFTGHNILQAFCKSGIRPLNPAVFTNNDFASSVTTSVIT
;
A
#
# COMPACT_ATOMS: atom_id res chain seq x y z
N MET A 1 -2.43 2.54 -13.14
CA MET A 1 -3.23 1.36 -13.52
C MET A 1 -4.51 1.87 -14.17
N ASN A 2 -4.93 1.35 -15.32
CA ASN A 2 -6.22 1.76 -15.88
C ASN A 2 -7.38 1.13 -15.09
N ASN A 3 -8.58 1.68 -15.25
CA ASN A 3 -9.75 1.28 -14.48
C ASN A 3 -10.11 -0.21 -14.64
N LEU A 4 -10.04 -0.74 -15.86
CA LEU A 4 -10.32 -2.16 -16.13
C LEU A 4 -9.35 -3.10 -15.42
N LEU A 5 -8.05 -2.81 -15.46
CA LEU A 5 -7.03 -3.61 -14.77
C LEU A 5 -7.21 -3.53 -13.26
N CYS A 6 -7.57 -2.36 -12.73
CA CYS A 6 -7.88 -2.16 -11.30
C CYS A 6 -9.03 -3.08 -10.87
N PHE A 7 -10.14 -3.01 -11.60
CA PHE A 7 -11.32 -3.82 -11.34
C PHE A 7 -11.01 -5.32 -11.41
N GLN A 8 -10.31 -5.77 -12.46
CA GLN A 8 -9.94 -7.17 -12.63
C GLN A 8 -9.01 -7.66 -11.51
N TRP A 9 -8.03 -6.86 -11.11
CA TRP A 9 -7.15 -7.19 -9.99
C TRP A 9 -7.93 -7.23 -8.67
N PHE A 10 -8.84 -6.28 -8.44
CA PHE A 10 -9.66 -6.24 -7.23
C PHE A 10 -10.53 -7.51 -7.12
N GLN A 11 -11.21 -7.86 -8.20
CA GLN A 11 -12.09 -9.03 -8.29
C GLN A 11 -11.31 -10.36 -8.20
N LYS A 12 -10.23 -10.50 -8.98
CA LYS A 12 -9.55 -11.80 -9.16
C LYS A 12 -8.41 -12.05 -8.19
N SER A 13 -7.88 -11.01 -7.56
CA SER A 13 -6.72 -11.13 -6.66
C SER A 13 -7.02 -10.60 -5.27
N PHE A 14 -7.47 -9.35 -5.13
CA PHE A 14 -7.67 -8.75 -3.81
C PHE A 14 -8.77 -9.46 -3.00
N ILE A 15 -9.98 -9.61 -3.54
CA ILE A 15 -11.11 -10.25 -2.83
C ILE A 15 -10.76 -11.68 -2.35
N PRO A 16 -10.22 -12.59 -3.20
CA PRO A 16 -9.84 -13.92 -2.74
C PRO A 16 -8.79 -13.89 -1.63
N GLN A 17 -7.77 -13.04 -1.74
CA GLN A 17 -6.70 -12.93 -0.74
C GLN A 17 -7.22 -12.32 0.57
N ALA A 18 -8.05 -11.29 0.49
CA ALA A 18 -8.70 -10.67 1.63
C ALA A 18 -9.53 -11.70 2.39
N LYS A 19 -10.40 -12.46 1.70
CA LYS A 19 -11.21 -13.53 2.32
C LYS A 19 -10.36 -14.61 2.98
N ALA A 20 -9.31 -15.09 2.30
CA ALA A 20 -8.44 -16.14 2.81
C ALA A 20 -7.68 -15.73 4.10
N HIS A 21 -7.42 -14.45 4.28
CA HIS A 21 -6.64 -13.93 5.41
C HIS A 21 -7.48 -13.11 6.41
N ASN A 22 -8.81 -13.04 6.22
CA ASN A 22 -9.71 -12.26 7.05
C ASN A 22 -10.00 -12.96 8.39
N ARG A 23 -9.24 -12.62 9.43
CA ARG A 23 -9.46 -13.14 10.80
C ARG A 23 -10.44 -12.30 11.63
N THR A 24 -10.64 -11.04 11.27
CA THR A 24 -11.34 -10.04 12.10
C THR A 24 -12.67 -9.57 11.50
N GLY A 25 -13.00 -10.01 10.29
CA GLY A 25 -14.23 -9.67 9.57
C GLY A 25 -14.17 -8.39 8.73
N LYS A 26 -13.06 -7.62 8.77
CA LYS A 26 -12.98 -6.27 8.17
C LYS A 26 -11.66 -6.03 7.43
N PRO A 27 -11.46 -6.63 6.23
CA PRO A 27 -10.36 -6.28 5.36
C PRO A 27 -10.53 -4.84 4.88
N ILE A 28 -9.44 -4.07 4.88
CA ILE A 28 -9.42 -2.69 4.44
C ILE A 28 -8.77 -2.63 3.06
N PHE A 29 -9.45 -1.98 2.12
CA PHE A 29 -8.85 -1.59 0.84
C PHE A 29 -8.42 -0.14 0.91
N ASP A 30 -7.12 0.07 0.70
CA ASP A 30 -6.51 1.38 0.63
C ASP A 30 -6.41 1.82 -0.83
N GLY A 31 -7.35 2.65 -1.27
CA GLY A 31 -7.47 3.11 -2.64
C GLY A 31 -7.46 4.63 -2.71
N HIS A 32 -6.62 5.20 -3.58
CA HIS A 32 -6.71 6.62 -3.88
C HIS A 32 -8.09 6.93 -4.51
N GLY A 33 -8.84 7.85 -3.91
CA GLY A 33 -10.25 8.09 -4.22
C GLY A 33 -10.57 8.41 -5.69
N SER A 34 -9.57 8.80 -6.49
CA SER A 34 -9.70 9.04 -7.93
C SER A 34 -9.92 7.77 -8.77
N HIS A 35 -9.70 6.57 -8.22
CA HIS A 35 -9.77 5.29 -8.95
C HIS A 35 -10.84 4.32 -8.42
N ILE A 36 -11.69 4.74 -7.48
CA ILE A 36 -12.77 3.89 -6.96
C ILE A 36 -14.02 4.09 -7.81
N GLN A 37 -14.15 3.27 -8.86
CA GLN A 37 -15.37 3.19 -9.66
C GLN A 37 -16.52 2.60 -8.84
N ASP A 38 -17.77 2.86 -9.23
CA ASP A 38 -18.95 2.37 -8.50
C ASP A 38 -18.98 0.83 -8.46
N GLU A 39 -18.51 0.17 -9.51
CA GLU A 39 -18.44 -1.30 -9.56
C GLU A 39 -17.47 -1.90 -8.52
N ILE A 40 -16.40 -1.18 -8.16
CA ILE A 40 -15.49 -1.60 -7.07
C ILE A 40 -16.18 -1.42 -5.72
N LYS A 41 -16.99 -0.36 -5.55
CA LYS A 41 -17.76 -0.13 -4.31
C LYS A 41 -18.77 -1.22 -4.10
N ASP A 42 -19.53 -1.55 -5.13
CA ASP A 42 -20.54 -2.61 -5.07
C ASP A 42 -19.90 -3.96 -4.72
N LEU A 43 -18.82 -4.32 -5.41
CA LEU A 43 -18.07 -5.54 -5.09
C LEU A 43 -17.49 -5.52 -3.67
N ALA A 44 -16.98 -4.38 -3.19
CA ALA A 44 -16.45 -4.29 -1.84
C ALA A 44 -17.55 -4.51 -0.78
N MET A 45 -18.71 -3.88 -0.98
CA MET A 45 -19.88 -4.04 -0.09
C MET A 45 -20.36 -5.49 -0.07
N GLU A 46 -20.53 -6.12 -1.23
CA GLU A 46 -20.94 -7.52 -1.35
C GLU A 46 -19.96 -8.49 -0.64
N ASN A 47 -18.69 -8.11 -0.51
CA ASN A 47 -17.64 -8.93 0.06
C ASN A 47 -17.20 -8.51 1.46
N ASN A 48 -17.94 -7.60 2.12
CA ASN A 48 -17.62 -7.04 3.45
C ASN A 48 -16.20 -6.45 3.54
N ILE A 49 -15.77 -5.75 2.50
CA ILE A 49 -14.50 -5.03 2.44
C ILE A 49 -14.75 -3.56 2.75
N GLU A 50 -14.06 -3.02 3.75
CA GLU A 50 -14.11 -1.60 4.07
C GLU A 50 -13.19 -0.83 3.11
N LEU A 51 -13.78 0.03 2.28
CA LEU A 51 -13.02 0.94 1.43
C LEU A 51 -12.59 2.16 2.26
N PHE A 52 -11.28 2.36 2.41
CA PHE A 52 -10.75 3.51 3.12
C PHE A 52 -10.34 4.58 2.12
N ALA A 53 -11.23 5.58 1.92
CA ALA A 53 -10.96 6.71 1.06
C ALA A 53 -10.19 7.78 1.83
N LEU A 54 -8.93 7.99 1.44
CA LEU A 54 -8.08 8.97 2.09
C LEU A 54 -8.30 10.38 1.54
N PRO A 55 -8.17 11.41 2.39
CA PRO A 55 -8.09 12.79 1.91
C PRO A 55 -6.96 12.95 0.89
N ALA A 56 -7.16 13.84 -0.08
CA ALA A 56 -6.16 14.14 -1.08
C ALA A 56 -4.82 14.53 -0.43
N HIS A 57 -3.71 14.09 -1.03
CA HIS A 57 -2.34 14.35 -0.59
C HIS A 57 -1.96 13.83 0.81
N MET A 58 -2.81 13.04 1.48
CA MET A 58 -2.52 12.51 2.82
C MET A 58 -1.96 11.09 2.82
N SER A 59 -1.66 10.54 1.64
CA SER A 59 -1.05 9.21 1.46
C SER A 59 0.14 8.97 2.38
N HIS A 60 1.11 9.87 2.34
CA HIS A 60 2.36 9.82 3.12
C HIS A 60 2.17 9.90 4.65
N LYS A 61 0.95 10.14 5.14
CA LYS A 61 0.62 10.19 6.58
C LYS A 61 -0.36 9.13 7.03
N LEU A 62 -1.38 8.86 6.21
CA LEU A 62 -2.48 7.99 6.59
C LEU A 62 -2.35 6.57 6.01
N GLN A 63 -1.68 6.36 4.87
CA GLN A 63 -1.52 5.03 4.27
C GLN A 63 -0.45 4.26 5.05
N PRO A 64 -0.81 3.21 5.84
CA PRO A 64 0.20 2.45 6.57
C PRO A 64 1.25 1.84 5.63
N LEU A 65 0.83 1.45 4.43
CA LEU A 65 1.73 0.91 3.42
C LEU A 65 2.85 1.90 3.07
N ASP A 66 2.51 3.16 2.80
CA ASP A 66 3.48 4.22 2.49
C ASP A 66 4.28 4.65 3.73
N VAL A 67 3.62 4.78 4.89
CA VAL A 67 4.21 5.29 6.13
C VAL A 67 5.30 4.38 6.69
N GLY A 68 5.16 3.05 6.56
CA GLY A 68 6.05 2.14 7.27
C GLY A 68 6.36 0.81 6.61
N VAL A 69 5.69 0.42 5.52
CA VAL A 69 5.87 -0.90 4.91
C VAL A 69 6.72 -0.84 3.64
N PHE A 70 6.46 0.12 2.75
CA PHE A 70 7.15 0.19 1.46
C PHE A 70 8.61 0.63 1.57
N GLY A 71 8.95 1.54 2.49
CA GLY A 71 10.35 1.94 2.71
C GLY A 71 11.27 0.75 3.05
N PRO A 72 10.95 -0.04 4.10
CA PRO A 72 11.70 -1.26 4.42
C PRO A 72 11.71 -2.28 3.27
N MET A 73 10.60 -2.47 2.58
CA MET A 73 10.53 -3.39 1.44
C MET A 73 11.44 -2.97 0.30
N GLN A 74 11.44 -1.69 -0.07
CA GLN A 74 12.31 -1.15 -1.11
C GLN A 74 13.78 -1.36 -0.77
N LYS A 75 14.16 -1.17 0.50
CA LYS A 75 15.53 -1.43 0.97
C LYS A 75 15.92 -2.90 0.84
N VAL A 76 15.05 -3.82 1.26
CA VAL A 76 15.29 -5.27 1.14
C VAL A 76 15.39 -5.67 -0.33
N TRP A 77 14.47 -5.17 -1.16
CA TRP A 77 14.46 -5.42 -2.61
C TRP A 77 15.75 -4.95 -3.28
N LEU A 78 16.20 -3.73 -2.98
CA LEU A 78 17.46 -3.20 -3.54
C LEU A 78 18.66 -4.06 -3.14
N ASN A 79 18.75 -4.46 -1.87
CA ASN A 79 19.81 -5.36 -1.42
C ASN A 79 19.77 -6.70 -2.15
N GLN A 80 18.59 -7.27 -2.34
CA GLN A 80 18.42 -8.54 -3.05
C GLN A 80 18.82 -8.46 -4.53
N CYS A 81 18.49 -7.36 -5.20
CA CYS A 81 18.96 -7.07 -6.56
C CYS A 81 20.49 -6.96 -6.61
N ASN A 82 21.10 -6.25 -5.66
CA ASN A 82 22.55 -6.10 -5.58
C ASN A 82 23.24 -7.45 -5.33
N ASP A 83 22.73 -8.25 -4.40
CA ASP A 83 23.25 -9.59 -4.11
C ASP A 83 23.14 -10.52 -5.32
N TYR A 84 22.03 -10.48 -6.04
CA TYR A 84 21.83 -11.26 -7.26
C TYR A 84 22.85 -10.87 -8.33
N ALA A 85 23.02 -9.56 -8.59
CA ALA A 85 23.96 -9.05 -9.56
C ALA A 85 25.41 -9.42 -9.20
N GLN A 86 25.77 -9.34 -7.91
CA GLN A 86 27.10 -9.73 -7.42
C GLN A 86 27.38 -11.23 -7.58
N LYS A 87 26.40 -12.10 -7.27
CA LYS A 87 26.56 -13.56 -7.33
C LYS A 87 26.57 -14.10 -8.75
N THR A 88 25.75 -13.53 -9.63
CA THR A 88 25.52 -14.07 -10.98
C THR A 88 26.29 -13.32 -12.06
N HIS A 89 26.79 -12.11 -11.76
CA HIS A 89 27.37 -11.17 -12.71
C HIS A 89 26.45 -10.87 -13.92
N LYS A 90 25.14 -10.95 -13.71
CA LYS A 90 24.11 -10.77 -14.74
C LYS A 90 22.92 -9.99 -14.20
N ASP A 91 22.20 -9.36 -15.10
CA ASP A 91 20.91 -8.75 -14.80
C ASP A 91 19.86 -9.81 -14.49
N MET A 92 18.99 -9.48 -13.52
CA MET A 92 17.87 -10.33 -13.15
C MET A 92 16.87 -10.43 -14.29
N GLN A 93 16.65 -11.64 -14.77
CA GLN A 93 15.69 -11.90 -15.84
C GLN A 93 14.25 -11.75 -15.32
N CYS A 94 13.34 -11.31 -16.20
CA CYS A 94 11.95 -11.04 -15.84
C CYS A 94 11.25 -12.23 -15.12
N HIS A 95 11.54 -13.47 -15.54
CA HIS A 95 10.98 -14.67 -14.91
C HIS A 95 11.47 -14.92 -13.47
N HIS A 96 12.60 -14.34 -13.06
CA HIS A 96 13.10 -14.41 -11.68
C HIS A 96 12.56 -13.28 -10.81
N ILE A 97 12.16 -12.14 -11.39
CA ILE A 97 11.74 -10.95 -10.63
C ILE A 97 10.62 -11.29 -9.65
N VAL A 98 9.60 -12.05 -10.09
CA VAL A 98 8.47 -12.39 -9.22
C VAL A 98 8.93 -13.24 -8.02
N HIS A 99 9.79 -14.23 -8.26
CA HIS A 99 10.30 -15.09 -7.17
C HIS A 99 11.10 -14.27 -6.16
N GLU A 100 12.05 -13.47 -6.64
CA GLU A 100 12.92 -12.66 -5.79
C GLU A 100 12.11 -11.59 -5.04
N TYR A 101 11.17 -10.92 -5.72
CA TYR A 101 10.31 -9.90 -5.13
C TYR A 101 9.43 -10.48 -4.02
N MET A 102 8.89 -11.68 -4.22
CA MET A 102 8.09 -12.36 -3.18
C MET A 102 8.95 -12.75 -1.98
N ALA A 103 10.23 -13.11 -2.18
CA ALA A 103 11.15 -13.34 -1.08
C ALA A 103 11.48 -12.03 -0.32
N ALA A 104 11.70 -10.92 -1.03
CA ALA A 104 11.90 -9.60 -0.42
C ALA A 104 10.67 -9.19 0.42
N CYS A 105 9.46 -9.39 -0.12
CA CYS A 105 8.21 -9.14 0.60
C CYS A 105 8.13 -9.92 1.91
N LYS A 106 8.45 -11.23 1.89
CA LYS A 106 8.44 -12.08 3.10
C LYS A 106 9.41 -11.58 4.18
N THR A 107 10.57 -11.08 3.78
CA THR A 107 11.56 -10.51 4.71
C THR A 107 11.13 -9.15 5.24
N ALA A 108 10.55 -8.30 4.41
CA ALA A 108 10.22 -6.93 4.78
C ALA A 108 8.89 -6.77 5.51
N PHE A 109 7.87 -7.56 5.15
CA PHE A 109 6.51 -7.46 5.68
C PHE A 109 6.37 -8.20 7.02
N THR A 110 7.17 -7.77 7.99
CA THR A 110 7.13 -8.31 9.35
C THR A 110 5.93 -7.75 10.12
N GLY A 111 5.41 -8.52 11.07
CA GLY A 111 4.34 -8.03 11.96
C GLY A 111 4.75 -6.76 12.71
N HIS A 112 6.02 -6.61 13.07
CA HIS A 112 6.54 -5.39 13.69
C HIS A 112 6.39 -4.17 12.77
N ASN A 113 6.85 -4.26 11.52
CA ASN A 113 6.75 -3.16 10.56
C ASN A 113 5.30 -2.78 10.27
N ILE A 114 4.44 -3.79 10.11
CA ILE A 114 3.00 -3.57 9.87
C ILE A 114 2.37 -2.86 11.08
N LEU A 115 2.57 -3.35 12.30
CA LEU A 115 2.00 -2.72 13.50
C LEU A 115 2.52 -1.30 13.71
N GLN A 116 3.82 -1.06 13.50
CA GLN A 116 4.41 0.27 13.59
C GLN A 116 3.87 1.22 12.52
N ALA A 117 3.62 0.74 11.31
CA ALA A 117 3.01 1.52 10.25
C ALA A 117 1.61 2.03 10.65
N PHE A 118 0.76 1.14 11.18
CA PHE A 118 -0.58 1.52 11.67
C PHE A 118 -0.54 2.47 12.88
N CYS A 119 0.48 2.35 13.73
CA CYS A 119 0.68 3.24 14.86
C CYS A 119 1.09 4.65 14.39
N LYS A 120 2.07 4.72 13.48
CA LYS A 120 2.57 5.98 12.90
C LYS A 120 1.53 6.72 12.07
N SER A 121 0.63 5.99 11.40
CA SER A 121 -0.49 6.60 10.69
C SER A 121 -1.63 7.05 11.61
N GLY A 122 -1.51 6.83 12.93
CA GLY A 122 -2.54 7.18 13.92
C GLY A 122 -3.82 6.36 13.80
N ILE A 123 -3.81 5.25 13.06
CA ILE A 123 -4.99 4.38 12.86
C ILE A 123 -5.12 3.39 14.01
N ARG A 124 -4.00 2.79 14.46
CA ARG A 124 -4.02 1.81 15.56
C ARG A 124 -2.77 1.89 16.45
N PRO A 125 -2.89 2.33 17.71
CA PRO A 125 -4.11 2.89 18.33
C PRO A 125 -4.57 4.16 17.61
N LEU A 126 -5.88 4.45 17.68
CA LEU A 126 -6.40 5.69 17.12
C LEU A 126 -5.74 6.87 17.85
N ASN A 127 -4.95 7.66 17.12
CA ASN A 127 -4.23 8.80 17.66
C ASN A 127 -4.29 9.98 16.68
N PRO A 128 -5.29 10.87 16.83
CA PRO A 128 -5.38 12.07 16.01
C PRO A 128 -4.22 13.06 16.21
N ALA A 129 -3.47 12.97 17.31
CA ALA A 129 -2.36 13.88 17.61
C ALA A 129 -1.13 13.68 16.70
N VAL A 130 -1.12 12.67 15.82
CA VAL A 130 -0.11 12.54 14.78
C VAL A 130 -0.23 13.64 13.71
N PHE A 131 -1.37 14.34 13.66
CA PHE A 131 -1.60 15.47 12.77
C PHE A 131 -1.38 16.79 13.52
N THR A 132 -0.72 17.73 12.83
CA THR A 132 -0.45 19.09 13.31
C THR A 132 -1.39 20.08 12.63
N ASN A 133 -1.49 21.31 13.14
CA ASN A 133 -2.32 22.36 12.51
C ASN A 133 -1.95 22.63 11.04
N ASN A 134 -0.67 22.45 10.68
CA ASN A 134 -0.22 22.59 9.29
C ASN A 134 -0.81 21.53 8.36
N ASP A 135 -1.20 20.37 8.87
CA ASP A 135 -1.80 19.28 8.09
C ASP A 135 -3.25 19.55 7.73
N PHE A 136 -3.88 20.50 8.43
CA PHE A 136 -5.21 21.01 8.15
C PHE A 136 -5.17 22.33 7.40
N ALA A 137 -3.99 22.91 7.17
CA ALA A 137 -3.85 24.15 6.43
C ALA A 137 -4.18 23.91 4.95
N SER A 138 -4.85 24.87 4.32
CA SER A 138 -5.12 24.82 2.89
C SER A 138 -3.82 24.73 2.10
N SER A 139 -3.79 23.91 1.05
CA SER A 139 -2.62 23.79 0.18
C SER A 139 -2.27 25.16 -0.43
N VAL A 140 -1.01 25.57 -0.31
CA VAL A 140 -0.53 26.79 -0.95
C VAL A 140 -0.32 26.49 -2.43
N THR A 141 -1.06 27.20 -3.30
CA THR A 141 -0.91 27.09 -4.76
C THR A 141 0.48 27.57 -5.16
N THR A 142 1.44 26.65 -5.25
CA THR A 142 2.79 26.95 -5.73
C THR A 142 2.87 26.58 -7.21
N SER A 143 2.06 27.25 -8.03
CA SER A 143 2.23 27.23 -9.48
C SER A 143 2.94 28.52 -9.88
N VAL A 144 4.26 28.55 -9.74
CA VAL A 144 5.08 29.53 -10.44
C VAL A 144 5.33 28.97 -11.84
N ILE A 145 4.65 29.56 -12.81
CA ILE A 145 5.02 29.44 -14.22
C ILE A 145 6.28 30.31 -14.38
N THR A 146 7.44 29.67 -14.52
CA THR A 146 8.65 30.29 -15.06
C THR A 146 9.18 29.41 -16.17
#